data_AF-A0A960Z7V5-F1
#
_entry.id   AF-A0A960Z7V5-F1
#
_cell.length_a   1.000
_cell.length_b   1.000
_cell.length_c   1.000
_cell.angle_alpha   90.00
_cell.angle_beta   90.00
_cell.angle_gamma   90.00
#
_symmetry.space_group_name_H-M   'P 1'
#
loop_
_entity.id
_entity.type
_entity.pdbx_description
1 polymer ?
#
loop_
_entity_poly.entity_id
_entity_poly.type
_entity_poly.pdbx_seq_one_letter_code
_entity_poly.pdbx_strand_id
1 'polypeptide(L)'
;MIHFDLKKIDAYYIVTVKTDITEIGTFHRMAAIIYSLGWDVISGDLNTVIESGIPYSLDTLKLRPTQSNNSKEIMEIGILMDSIFSKKIDYDDLVRKYKITPPSANTFFSSRAELIFANDFEKNTTCFYMEADSREGLLYHVTKVFLGFRINIISATIETDMESQRAKDTFFLVDEEGSMFGEKPIANQIRDKILGIL
;
A
#
# COMPACT_ATOMS: atom_id res chain seq x y z
N MET A 1 -15.92 8.90 9.73
CA MET A 1 -15.97 9.58 8.42
C MET A 1 -14.55 9.99 8.09
N ILE A 2 -13.97 9.44 7.03
CA ILE A 2 -12.58 9.78 6.68
C ILE A 2 -12.46 11.23 6.22
N HIS A 3 -11.26 11.79 6.36
CA HIS A 3 -10.88 12.98 5.61
C HIS A 3 -10.19 12.54 4.33
N PHE A 4 -10.71 13.00 3.19
CA PHE A 4 -10.15 12.73 1.88
C PHE A 4 -9.96 14.05 1.14
N ASP A 5 -8.71 14.33 0.76
CA ASP A 5 -8.37 15.47 -0.10
C ASP A 5 -7.72 14.95 -1.38
N LEU A 6 -8.05 15.60 -2.50
CA LEU A 6 -7.50 15.27 -3.79
C LEU A 6 -7.20 16.55 -4.57
N LYS A 7 -5.94 16.67 -4.99
CA LYS A 7 -5.44 17.80 -5.76
C LYS A 7 -4.78 17.33 -7.05
N LYS A 8 -5.21 17.86 -8.19
CA LYS A 8 -4.54 17.65 -9.48
C LYS A 8 -3.32 18.58 -9.62
N ILE A 9 -2.17 18.03 -9.99
CA ILE A 9 -0.95 18.76 -10.31
C ILE A 9 -0.40 18.19 -11.63
N ASP A 10 -0.53 18.94 -12.71
CA ASP A 10 -0.18 18.51 -14.07
C ASP A 10 -0.87 17.18 -14.46
N ALA A 11 -0.08 16.12 -14.66
CA ALA A 11 -0.54 14.77 -14.99
C ALA A 11 -0.76 13.87 -13.76
N TYR A 12 -0.52 14.39 -12.56
CA TYR A 12 -0.57 13.64 -11.31
C TYR A 12 -1.71 14.10 -10.41
N TYR A 13 -2.07 13.23 -9.49
CA TYR A 13 -3.03 13.49 -8.42
C TYR A 13 -2.35 13.27 -7.08
N ILE A 14 -2.40 14.27 -6.21
CA ILE A 14 -2.02 14.11 -4.82
C ILE A 14 -3.28 13.78 -4.06
N VAL A 15 -3.28 12.62 -3.42
CA VAL A 15 -4.38 12.12 -2.59
C VAL A 15 -3.90 12.07 -1.15
N THR A 16 -4.62 12.73 -0.26
CA THR A 16 -4.39 12.66 1.17
C THR A 16 -5.59 12.00 1.84
N VAL A 17 -5.33 10.94 2.60
CA VAL A 17 -6.35 10.19 3.33
C VAL A 17 -6.02 10.20 4.81
N LYS A 18 -6.96 10.67 5.63
CA LYS A 18 -6.96 10.45 7.08
C LYS A 18 -8.11 9.53 7.46
N THR A 19 -7.79 8.33 7.91
CA THR A 19 -8.80 7.36 8.41
C THR A 19 -9.33 7.76 9.78
N ASP A 20 -10.41 7.14 10.26
CA ASP A 20 -10.88 7.29 11.66
C ASP A 20 -10.18 6.33 12.64
N ILE A 21 -9.51 5.29 12.13
CA ILE A 21 -8.71 4.36 12.91
C ILE A 21 -7.77 3.59 11.98
N THR A 22 -6.54 3.35 12.43
CA THR A 22 -5.63 2.40 11.76
C THR A 22 -5.96 0.98 12.18
N GLU A 23 -6.16 0.10 11.20
CA GLU A 23 -6.33 -1.34 11.39
C GLU A 23 -5.38 -2.08 10.44
N ILE A 24 -5.07 -3.34 10.75
CA ILE A 24 -4.32 -4.21 9.83
C ILE A 24 -5.02 -4.22 8.46
N GLY A 25 -4.23 -4.01 7.40
CA GLY A 25 -4.72 -3.93 6.03
C GLY A 25 -5.30 -2.58 5.61
N THR A 26 -5.21 -1.52 6.43
CA THR A 26 -5.66 -0.17 6.04
C THR A 26 -5.07 0.26 4.70
N PHE A 27 -3.74 0.23 4.55
CA PHE A 27 -3.12 0.58 3.28
C PHE A 27 -3.40 -0.43 2.17
N HIS A 28 -3.57 -1.72 2.48
CA HIS A 28 -3.97 -2.71 1.48
C HIS A 28 -5.32 -2.37 0.83
N ARG A 29 -6.30 -1.93 1.63
CA ARG A 29 -7.60 -1.48 1.12
C ARG A 29 -7.47 -0.25 0.21
N MET A 30 -6.60 0.71 0.55
CA MET A 30 -6.28 1.85 -0.32
C MET A 30 -5.65 1.40 -1.63
N ALA A 31 -4.61 0.56 -1.55
CA ALA A 31 -3.91 0.02 -2.72
C ALA A 31 -4.84 -0.78 -3.63
N ALA A 32 -5.82 -1.50 -3.07
CA ALA A 32 -6.84 -2.22 -3.84
C ALA A 32 -7.75 -1.27 -4.63
N ILE A 33 -8.21 -0.16 -4.02
CA ILE A 33 -9.01 0.85 -4.72
C ILE A 33 -8.20 1.48 -5.85
N ILE A 34 -6.99 1.93 -5.55
CA ILE A 34 -6.08 2.55 -6.53
C ILE A 34 -5.86 1.61 -7.72
N TYR A 35 -5.52 0.35 -7.43
CA TYR A 35 -5.32 -0.67 -8.46
C TYR A 35 -6.60 -0.94 -9.26
N SER A 36 -7.76 -1.05 -8.61
CA SER A 36 -9.04 -1.35 -9.27
C SER A 36 -9.48 -0.28 -10.28
N LEU A 37 -9.00 0.95 -10.10
CA LEU A 37 -9.29 2.07 -10.99
C LEU A 37 -8.26 2.22 -12.11
N GLY A 38 -7.23 1.36 -12.17
CA GLY A 38 -6.13 1.49 -13.13
C GLY A 38 -5.24 2.68 -12.83
N TRP A 39 -5.00 2.97 -11.54
CA TRP A 39 -4.11 4.05 -11.12
C TRP A 39 -2.80 3.46 -10.60
N ASP A 40 -1.72 4.14 -10.93
CA ASP A 40 -0.37 3.82 -10.52
C ASP A 40 0.07 4.71 -9.35
N VAL A 41 0.85 4.18 -8.42
CA VAL A 41 1.40 4.94 -7.29
C VAL A 41 2.84 5.30 -7.62
N ILE A 42 3.11 6.60 -7.77
CA ILE A 42 4.43 7.10 -8.15
C ILE A 42 5.32 7.30 -6.94
N SER A 43 4.74 7.86 -5.88
CA SER A 43 5.42 8.08 -4.61
C SER A 43 4.41 8.31 -3.50
N GLY A 44 4.86 8.32 -2.25
CA GLY A 44 4.02 8.71 -1.14
C GLY A 44 4.60 8.38 0.22
N ASP A 45 3.95 8.91 1.24
CA ASP A 45 4.27 8.69 2.63
C ASP A 45 3.05 8.10 3.34
N LEU A 46 3.28 7.02 4.06
CA LEU A 46 2.28 6.41 4.93
C LEU A 46 2.66 6.64 6.37
N ASN A 47 1.72 7.07 7.21
CA ASN A 47 2.02 7.40 8.60
C ASN A 47 0.87 7.00 9.52
N THR A 48 1.19 6.29 10.59
CA THR A 48 0.30 6.16 11.75
C THR A 48 0.56 7.31 12.72
N VAL A 49 -0.45 8.15 12.94
CA VAL A 49 -0.43 9.27 13.88
C VAL A 49 -1.34 8.95 15.06
N ILE A 50 -0.89 9.26 16.28
CA ILE A 50 -1.71 9.09 17.48
C ILE A 50 -2.32 10.45 17.85
N GLU A 51 -3.64 10.55 17.81
CA GLU A 51 -4.37 11.72 18.30
C GLU A 51 -5.31 11.29 19.43
N SER A 52 -5.20 11.92 20.59
CA SER A 52 -6.02 11.58 21.77
C SER A 52 -5.99 10.09 22.16
N GLY A 53 -4.87 9.41 21.92
CA GLY A 53 -4.68 7.98 22.22
C GLY A 53 -5.25 7.01 21.18
N ILE A 54 -5.81 7.53 20.07
CA ILE A 54 -6.34 6.71 18.97
C ILE A 54 -5.36 6.79 17.80
N PRO A 55 -4.95 5.66 17.21
CA PRO A 55 -4.10 5.65 16.03
C PRO A 55 -4.92 5.87 14.76
N TYR A 56 -4.45 6.75 13.89
CA TYR A 56 -5.05 7.07 12.59
C TYR A 56 -3.99 7.00 11.48
N SER A 57 -4.36 6.48 10.31
CA SER A 57 -3.55 6.58 9.10
C SER A 57 -3.67 7.99 8.57
N LEU A 58 -2.55 8.64 8.27
CA LEU A 58 -2.45 9.90 7.55
C LEU A 58 -1.49 9.70 6.38
N ASP A 59 -2.07 9.37 5.24
CA ASP A 59 -1.33 8.89 4.09
C ASP A 59 -1.43 9.91 2.95
N THR A 60 -0.31 10.19 2.30
CA THR A 60 -0.23 11.09 1.15
C THR A 60 0.40 10.35 -0.02
N LEU A 61 -0.34 10.23 -1.13
CA LEU A 61 0.09 9.48 -2.29
C LEU A 61 0.06 10.36 -3.54
N LYS A 62 1.11 10.27 -4.35
CA LYS A 62 1.15 10.81 -5.71
C LYS A 62 0.75 9.70 -6.68
N LEU A 63 -0.39 9.88 -7.31
CA LEU A 63 -1.00 8.90 -8.21
C LEU A 63 -0.96 9.37 -9.66
N ARG A 64 -0.89 8.41 -10.58
CA ARG A 64 -0.99 8.63 -12.03
C ARG A 64 -1.96 7.61 -12.63
N PRO A 65 -3.06 8.04 -13.25
CA PRO A 65 -3.94 7.14 -14.01
C PRO A 65 -3.19 6.53 -15.19
N THR A 66 -3.41 5.23 -15.47
CA THR A 66 -2.78 4.55 -16.62
C THR A 66 -3.55 4.73 -17.93
N GLN A 67 -4.81 5.18 -17.87
CA GLN A 67 -5.63 5.55 -19.03
C GLN A 67 -6.06 7.03 -18.98
N SER A 68 -6.46 7.61 -20.12
CA SER A 68 -6.78 9.03 -20.21
C SER A 68 -8.00 9.41 -19.36
N ASN A 69 -7.76 10.11 -18.26
CA ASN A 69 -8.78 10.48 -17.27
C ASN A 69 -9.94 11.29 -17.86
N ASN A 70 -11.15 10.87 -17.52
CA ASN A 70 -12.33 11.74 -17.48
C ASN A 70 -12.63 12.12 -16.01
N SER A 71 -13.45 13.15 -15.79
CA SER A 71 -13.77 13.64 -14.43
C SER A 71 -14.49 12.64 -13.53
N LYS A 72 -14.99 11.51 -14.06
CA LYS A 72 -15.75 10.52 -13.28
C LYS A 72 -14.84 9.65 -12.41
N GLU A 73 -13.67 9.27 -12.90
CA GLU A 73 -12.72 8.40 -12.18
C GLU A 73 -12.18 9.06 -10.91
N ILE A 74 -12.00 10.39 -10.93
CA ILE A 74 -11.59 11.19 -9.77
C ILE A 74 -12.67 11.21 -8.68
N MET A 75 -13.94 11.32 -9.08
CA MET A 75 -15.05 11.28 -8.13
C MET A 75 -15.21 9.86 -7.56
N GLU A 76 -14.95 8.84 -8.37
CA GLU A 76 -15.08 7.44 -7.98
C GLU A 76 -14.06 7.04 -6.90
N ILE A 77 -12.80 7.46 -6.99
CA ILE A 77 -11.80 7.15 -5.95
C ILE A 77 -12.22 7.68 -4.57
N GLY A 78 -12.71 8.92 -4.48
CA GLY A 78 -13.17 9.50 -3.22
C GLY A 78 -14.37 8.77 -2.64
N ILE A 79 -15.35 8.40 -3.48
CA ILE A 79 -16.53 7.64 -3.07
C ILE A 79 -16.13 6.25 -2.56
N LEU A 80 -15.22 5.55 -3.25
CA LEU A 80 -14.77 4.22 -2.85
C LEU A 80 -13.97 4.26 -1.55
N MET A 81 -13.09 5.24 -1.39
CA MET A 81 -12.34 5.44 -0.14
C MET A 81 -13.30 5.69 1.03
N ASP A 82 -14.26 6.61 0.90
CA ASP A 82 -15.25 6.82 1.96
C ASP A 82 -16.06 5.55 2.23
N SER A 83 -16.50 4.86 1.17
CA SER A 83 -17.35 3.68 1.33
C SER A 83 -16.65 2.53 2.05
N ILE A 84 -15.38 2.27 1.75
CA ILE A 84 -14.64 1.17 2.38
C ILE A 84 -14.27 1.50 3.83
N PHE A 85 -13.87 2.74 4.11
CA PHE A 85 -13.42 3.12 5.46
C PHE A 85 -14.56 3.49 6.39
N SER A 86 -15.68 3.98 5.86
CA SER A 86 -16.93 4.14 6.61
C SER A 86 -17.73 2.82 6.72
N LYS A 87 -17.16 1.68 6.33
CA LYS A 87 -17.75 0.32 6.42
C LYS A 87 -19.13 0.21 5.73
N LYS A 88 -19.36 1.02 4.69
CA LYS A 88 -20.57 0.97 3.84
C LYS A 88 -20.49 -0.12 2.78
N ILE A 89 -19.27 -0.50 2.41
CA ILE A 89 -18.95 -1.60 1.47
C ILE A 89 -17.90 -2.47 2.14
N ASP A 90 -18.09 -3.79 2.09
CA ASP A 90 -17.09 -4.75 2.53
C ASP A 90 -15.96 -4.90 1.50
N TYR A 91 -14.74 -5.21 1.96
CA TYR A 91 -13.60 -5.39 1.06
C TYR A 91 -13.85 -6.51 0.02
N ASP A 92 -14.48 -7.62 0.40
CA ASP A 92 -14.77 -8.72 -0.53
C ASP A 92 -15.78 -8.30 -1.61
N ASP A 93 -16.73 -7.45 -1.26
CA ASP A 93 -17.68 -6.88 -2.22
C ASP A 93 -16.97 -5.95 -3.21
N LEU A 94 -16.01 -5.15 -2.74
CA LEU A 94 -15.17 -4.33 -3.62
C LEU A 94 -14.37 -5.19 -4.60
N VAL A 95 -13.70 -6.24 -4.11
CA VAL A 95 -12.94 -7.19 -4.95
C VAL A 95 -13.83 -7.84 -6.01
N ARG A 96 -15.04 -8.27 -5.64
CA ARG A 96 -16.00 -8.89 -6.57
C ARG A 96 -16.54 -7.91 -7.60
N LYS A 97 -16.98 -6.72 -7.16
CA LYS A 97 -17.59 -5.70 -8.01
C LYS A 97 -16.62 -5.21 -9.09
N TYR A 98 -15.38 -4.95 -8.70
CA TYR A 98 -14.35 -4.45 -9.61
C TYR A 98 -13.51 -5.57 -10.25
N LYS A 99 -13.84 -6.84 -10.00
CA LYS A 99 -13.15 -8.02 -10.53
C LYS A 99 -11.63 -7.93 -10.35
N ILE A 100 -11.21 -7.48 -9.17
CA ILE A 100 -9.80 -7.26 -8.86
C ILE A 100 -9.10 -8.60 -8.91
N THR A 101 -8.17 -8.75 -9.85
CA THR A 101 -7.37 -9.96 -10.03
C THR A 101 -5.95 -9.66 -9.58
N PRO A 102 -5.38 -10.44 -8.65
CA PRO A 102 -4.00 -10.22 -8.24
C PRO A 102 -3.05 -10.35 -9.43
N PRO A 103 -2.16 -9.38 -9.64
CA PRO A 103 -1.09 -9.52 -10.62
C PRO A 103 -0.20 -10.71 -10.29
N SER A 104 0.37 -11.33 -11.31
CA SER A 104 1.40 -12.36 -11.11
C SER A 104 2.67 -11.72 -10.53
N ALA A 105 3.32 -12.38 -9.56
CA ALA A 105 4.58 -11.91 -8.97
C ALA A 105 5.67 -11.69 -10.04
N ASN A 106 5.70 -12.53 -11.09
CA ASN A 106 6.65 -12.42 -12.19
C ASN A 106 6.54 -11.10 -12.97
N THR A 107 5.42 -10.37 -12.85
CA THR A 107 5.25 -9.04 -13.45
C THR A 107 6.17 -7.98 -12.82
N PHE A 108 6.55 -8.18 -11.56
CA PHE A 108 7.31 -7.20 -10.77
C PHE A 108 8.76 -7.62 -10.52
N PHE A 109 9.00 -8.92 -10.45
CA PHE A 109 10.28 -9.50 -10.02
C PHE A 109 10.99 -10.23 -11.17
N SER A 110 10.75 -9.77 -12.40
CA SER A 110 11.38 -10.31 -13.61
C SER A 110 12.87 -9.97 -13.69
N SER A 111 13.22 -8.78 -13.20
CA SER A 111 14.59 -8.32 -13.01
C SER A 111 15.09 -8.67 -11.61
N ARG A 112 16.37 -8.41 -11.31
CA ARG A 112 16.95 -8.66 -9.98
C ARG A 112 16.21 -7.82 -8.94
N ALA A 113 15.31 -8.44 -8.19
CA ALA A 113 14.60 -7.82 -7.08
C ALA A 113 15.42 -7.92 -5.78
N GLU A 114 15.28 -6.92 -4.91
CA GLU A 114 15.90 -6.91 -3.59
C GLU A 114 14.83 -6.74 -2.53
N LEU A 115 14.74 -7.69 -1.59
CA LEU A 115 13.76 -7.71 -0.52
C LEU A 115 14.48 -7.97 0.81
N ILE A 116 14.74 -6.91 1.56
CA ILE A 116 15.51 -6.96 2.80
C ILE A 116 14.58 -6.72 3.98
N PHE A 117 14.65 -7.60 4.98
CA PHE A 117 14.02 -7.40 6.28
C PHE A 117 15.12 -7.21 7.32
N ALA A 118 14.98 -6.21 8.18
CA ALA A 118 15.90 -5.96 9.29
C ALA A 118 15.13 -5.36 10.48
N ASN A 119 15.54 -5.68 11.70
CA ASN A 119 14.98 -5.01 12.87
C ASN A 119 15.54 -3.59 12.97
N ASP A 120 14.65 -2.63 13.16
CA ASP A 120 14.96 -1.26 13.55
C ASP A 120 14.68 -1.13 15.05
N PHE A 121 15.74 -1.25 15.84
CA PHE A 121 15.68 -1.21 17.30
C PHE A 121 15.35 0.18 17.85
N GLU A 122 15.63 1.26 17.10
CA GLU A 122 15.30 2.62 17.53
C GLU A 122 13.80 2.86 17.46
N LYS A 123 13.16 2.36 16.39
CA LYS A 123 11.71 2.48 16.19
C LYS A 123 10.90 1.32 16.76
N ASN A 124 11.56 0.26 17.23
CA ASN A 124 10.93 -1.01 17.62
C ASN A 124 10.02 -1.57 16.50
N THR A 125 10.52 -1.55 15.27
CA THR A 125 9.80 -2.06 14.08
C THR A 125 10.71 -2.96 13.24
N THR A 126 10.14 -3.70 12.31
CA THR A 126 10.87 -4.36 11.24
C THR A 126 10.87 -3.46 10.01
N CYS A 127 12.05 -3.01 9.61
CA CYS A 127 12.26 -2.34 8.34
C CYS A 127 12.23 -3.38 7.21
N PHE A 128 11.36 -3.15 6.23
CA PHE A 128 11.32 -3.89 4.98
C PHE A 128 11.66 -2.93 3.83
N TYR A 129 12.81 -3.16 3.20
CA TYR A 129 13.22 -2.48 1.97
C TYR A 129 12.91 -3.37 0.77
N MET A 130 12.32 -2.77 -0.26
CA MET A 130 12.02 -3.43 -1.52
C MET A 130 12.55 -2.62 -2.70
N GLU A 131 13.26 -3.30 -3.60
CA GLU A 131 13.55 -2.81 -4.94
C GLU A 131 13.03 -3.77 -6.01
N ALA A 132 12.16 -3.30 -6.91
CA ALA A 132 11.51 -4.12 -7.94
C ALA A 132 11.12 -3.30 -9.18
N ASP A 133 10.66 -3.96 -10.26
CA ASP A 133 10.12 -3.26 -11.42
C ASP A 133 8.84 -2.50 -11.03
N SER A 134 8.82 -1.18 -11.24
CA SER A 134 7.65 -0.35 -10.91
C SER A 134 6.55 -0.58 -11.94
N ARG A 135 5.45 -1.19 -11.50
CA ARG A 135 4.28 -1.54 -12.32
C ARG A 135 3.01 -1.38 -11.52
N GLU A 136 1.92 -1.10 -12.24
CA GLU A 136 0.56 -1.07 -11.72
C GLU A 136 0.27 -2.36 -10.92
N GLY A 137 -0.17 -2.20 -9.67
CA GLY A 137 -0.53 -3.31 -8.78
C GLY A 137 0.59 -3.88 -7.91
N LEU A 138 1.83 -3.38 -7.99
CA LEU A 138 2.94 -3.83 -7.13
C LEU A 138 2.60 -3.69 -5.63
N LEU A 139 2.18 -2.49 -5.21
CA LEU A 139 1.83 -2.24 -3.82
C LEU A 139 0.60 -3.03 -3.38
N TYR A 140 -0.39 -3.23 -4.28
CA TYR A 140 -1.53 -4.11 -3.99
C TYR A 140 -1.05 -5.54 -3.69
N HIS A 141 -0.15 -6.08 -4.51
CA HIS A 141 0.43 -7.41 -4.33
C HIS A 141 1.19 -7.54 -3.01
N VAL A 142 2.14 -6.64 -2.74
CA VAL A 142 2.98 -6.68 -1.53
C VAL A 142 2.14 -6.55 -0.27
N THR A 143 1.23 -5.56 -0.23
CA THR A 143 0.39 -5.31 0.95
C THR A 143 -0.65 -6.39 1.17
N LYS A 144 -1.05 -7.13 0.12
CA LYS A 144 -1.90 -8.31 0.25
C LYS A 144 -1.18 -9.42 1.02
N VAL A 145 0.12 -9.61 0.76
CA VAL A 145 0.93 -10.58 1.50
C VAL A 145 1.03 -10.16 2.96
N PHE A 146 1.31 -8.87 3.24
CA PHE A 146 1.33 -8.37 4.62
C PHE A 146 0.02 -8.62 5.35
N LEU A 147 -1.12 -8.32 4.71
CA LEU A 147 -2.45 -8.60 5.27
C LEU A 147 -2.63 -10.10 5.57
N GLY A 148 -2.21 -10.99 4.66
CA GLY A 148 -2.30 -12.44 4.85
C GLY A 148 -1.51 -12.96 6.06
N PHE A 149 -0.37 -12.34 6.35
CA PHE A 149 0.45 -12.62 7.54
C PHE A 149 0.09 -11.75 8.76
N ARG A 150 -0.98 -10.95 8.67
CA ARG A 150 -1.43 -10.01 9.72
C ARG A 150 -0.35 -9.02 10.16
N ILE A 151 0.51 -8.62 9.22
CA ILE A 151 1.54 -7.61 9.43
C ILE A 151 0.91 -6.23 9.31
N ASN A 152 1.16 -5.38 10.31
CA ASN A 152 0.73 -3.99 10.31
C ASN A 152 1.83 -3.09 9.74
N ILE A 153 1.42 -2.07 8.98
CA ILE A 153 2.32 -1.02 8.47
C ILE A 153 2.20 0.17 9.40
N ILE A 154 3.28 0.53 10.09
CA ILE A 154 3.34 1.70 10.97
C ILE A 154 3.57 2.96 10.15
N SER A 155 4.55 2.89 9.24
CA SER A 155 4.83 3.93 8.27
C SER A 155 5.52 3.35 7.04
N ALA A 156 5.54 4.12 5.95
CA ALA A 156 6.30 3.75 4.77
C ALA A 156 6.67 4.99 3.96
N THR A 157 7.73 4.87 3.18
CA THR A 157 8.08 5.79 2.10
C THR A 157 8.07 5.00 0.80
N ILE A 158 7.29 5.49 -0.16
CA ILE A 158 7.09 4.88 -1.47
C ILE A 158 7.78 5.77 -2.50
N GLU A 159 8.66 5.19 -3.30
CA GLU A 159 9.45 5.94 -4.27
C GLU A 159 9.59 5.16 -5.58
N THR A 160 9.29 5.82 -6.70
CA THR A 160 9.64 5.31 -8.02
C THR A 160 10.79 6.12 -8.61
N ASP A 161 11.90 5.44 -8.89
CA ASP A 161 12.98 5.96 -9.71
C ASP A 161 12.51 6.02 -11.16
N MET A 162 12.26 7.24 -11.64
CA MET A 162 11.70 7.46 -12.98
C MET A 162 12.68 7.19 -14.11
N GLU A 163 14.00 7.14 -13.84
CA GLU A 163 15.00 6.81 -14.86
C GLU A 163 15.11 5.30 -15.04
N SER A 164 15.22 4.57 -13.93
CA SER A 164 15.34 3.11 -13.97
C SER A 164 13.99 2.38 -14.02
N GLN A 165 12.88 3.08 -13.80
CA GLN A 165 11.53 2.53 -13.65
C GLN A 165 11.44 1.46 -12.55
N ARG A 166 12.16 1.69 -11.44
CA ARG A 166 12.20 0.80 -10.29
C ARG A 166 11.53 1.43 -9.09
N ALA A 167 10.73 0.63 -8.39
CA ALA A 167 10.21 0.99 -7.07
C ALA A 167 11.32 0.78 -6.04
N LYS A 168 11.44 1.69 -5.08
CA LYS A 168 12.42 1.68 -3.97
C LYS A 168 11.66 2.01 -2.68
N ASP A 169 10.83 1.07 -2.26
CA ASP A 169 9.90 1.29 -1.16
C ASP A 169 10.50 0.83 0.16
N THR A 170 10.27 1.60 1.21
CA THR A 170 10.67 1.25 2.58
C THR A 170 9.45 1.24 3.48
N PHE A 171 9.21 0.14 4.19
CA PHE A 171 8.10 -0.01 5.12
C PHE A 171 8.64 -0.28 6.53
N PHE A 172 8.01 0.31 7.53
CA PHE A 172 8.22 0.00 8.95
C PHE A 172 7.03 -0.81 9.45
N LEU A 173 7.31 -2.06 9.81
CA LEU A 173 6.32 -3.10 10.01
C LEU A 173 6.34 -3.62 11.45
N VAL A 174 5.21 -4.12 11.91
CA VAL A 174 5.10 -4.92 13.14
C VAL A 174 4.18 -6.11 12.90
N ASP A 175 4.37 -7.20 13.65
CA ASP A 175 3.41 -8.30 13.66
C ASP A 175 2.11 -7.90 14.39
N GLU A 176 1.15 -8.82 14.48
CA GLU A 176 -0.16 -8.55 15.10
C GLU A 176 -0.08 -8.24 16.60
N GLU A 177 1.03 -8.61 17.26
CA GLU A 177 1.30 -8.32 18.67
C GLU A 177 2.06 -6.99 18.83
N GLY A 178 2.34 -6.28 17.74
CA GLY A 178 3.13 -5.04 17.74
C GLY A 178 4.63 -5.28 17.88
N SER A 179 5.11 -6.50 17.63
CA SER A 179 6.51 -6.88 17.80
C SER A 179 7.29 -6.90 16.48
N MET A 180 8.60 -6.72 16.59
CA MET A 180 9.52 -6.90 15.47
C MET A 180 9.63 -8.38 15.08
N PHE A 181 9.89 -8.64 13.79
CA PHE A 181 9.96 -9.97 13.22
C PHE A 181 11.03 -10.12 12.12
N GLY A 182 11.86 -9.11 11.84
CA GLY A 182 12.83 -9.11 10.73
C GLY A 182 13.86 -10.24 10.79
N GLU A 183 14.20 -10.69 12.00
CA GLU A 183 15.12 -11.82 12.24
C GLU A 183 14.40 -13.16 12.48
N LYS A 184 13.07 -13.17 12.45
CA LYS A 184 12.26 -14.37 12.66
C LYS A 184 12.01 -15.11 11.32
N PRO A 185 11.74 -16.43 11.34
CA PRO A 185 11.46 -17.21 10.12
C PRO A 185 10.30 -16.66 9.26
N ILE A 186 9.34 -15.97 9.87
CA ILE A 186 8.20 -15.36 9.17
C ILE A 186 8.65 -14.32 8.12
N ALA A 187 9.76 -13.60 8.34
CA ALA A 187 10.28 -12.64 7.35
C ALA A 187 10.68 -13.33 6.04
N ASN A 188 11.25 -14.53 6.12
CA ASN A 188 11.57 -15.34 4.94
C ASN A 188 10.30 -15.85 4.24
N GLN A 189 9.30 -16.30 5.01
CA GLN A 189 8.02 -16.74 4.44
C GLN A 189 7.28 -15.61 3.71
N ILE A 190 7.30 -14.40 4.27
CA ILE A 190 6.73 -13.21 3.62
C ILE A 190 7.50 -12.91 2.34
N ARG A 191 8.83 -12.91 2.36
CA ARG A 191 9.67 -12.70 1.17
C ARG A 191 9.33 -13.70 0.06
N ASP A 192 9.31 -14.98 0.38
CA ASP A 192 9.05 -16.04 -0.60
C ASP A 192 7.63 -15.92 -1.16
N LYS A 193 6.66 -15.51 -0.33
CA LYS A 193 5.28 -15.28 -0.79
C LYS A 193 5.16 -14.07 -1.69
N ILE A 194 5.88 -12.98 -1.42
CA ILE A 194 5.95 -11.82 -2.32
C ILE A 194 6.56 -12.24 -3.67
N LEU A 195 7.63 -13.03 -3.65
CA LEU A 195 8.29 -13.50 -4.88
C LEU A 195 7.50 -14.58 -5.64
N GLY A 196 6.42 -15.13 -5.07
CA GLY A 196 5.62 -16.18 -5.70
C GLY A 196 6.29 -17.56 -5.69
N ILE A 197 7.19 -17.81 -4.73
CA ILE A 197 7.92 -19.08 -4.57
C ILE A 197 7.11 -20.09 -3.71
N LEU A 198 6.07 -19.62 -2.99
CA LEU A 198 5.17 -20.39 -2.12
C LEU A 198 3.73 -20.46 -2.62
#